data_AF-A0A3P3T9F6-F1
#
_entry.id   AF-A0A3P3T9F6-F1
#
_cell.length_a   1.000
_cell.length_b   1.000
_cell.length_c   1.000
_cell.angle_alpha   90.00
_cell.angle_beta   90.00
_cell.angle_gamma   90.00
#
_symmetry.space_group_name_H-M   'P 1'
#
loop_
_entity.id
_entity.type
_entity.pdbx_description
1 polymer ?
#
loop_
_entity_poly.entity_id
_entity_poly.type
_entity_poly.pdbx_seq_one_letter_code
_entity_poly.pdbx_strand_id
1 'polypeptide(L)' 'MKIEKIKNLLEAGFPDVKFVVEHDDSRPIVRWTNGPGTDEVYDAASLIGIRKSELICFKTEIIAEENSSWNKE' A
#
# COMPACT_ATOMS: atom_id res chain seq x y z
N MET A 1 -14.17 6.52 9.31
CA MET A 1 -13.38 7.76 9.49
C MET A 1 -11.86 7.59 9.60
N LYS A 2 -11.28 6.44 10.03
CA LYS A 2 -9.79 6.29 10.06
C LYS A 2 -9.17 5.98 8.69
N ILE A 3 -9.86 5.20 7.85
CA ILE A 3 -9.37 4.74 6.54
C ILE A 3 -9.21 5.87 5.52
N GLU A 4 -10.21 6.74 5.41
CA GLU A 4 -10.15 7.90 4.50
C GLU A 4 -8.99 8.83 4.86
N LYS A 5 -8.66 8.96 6.15
CA LYS A 5 -7.49 9.73 6.59
C LYS A 5 -6.19 9.10 6.14
N ILE A 6 -6.04 7.78 6.28
CA ILE A 6 -4.86 7.05 5.79
C ILE A 6 -4.73 7.24 4.28
N LYS A 7 -5.82 7.02 3.54
CA LYS A 7 -5.81 7.13 2.09
C LYS A 7 -5.43 8.53 1.63
N ASN A 8 -6.09 9.56 2.17
CA ASN A 8 -5.79 10.95 1.83
C ASN A 8 -4.35 11.34 2.18
N LEU A 9 -3.83 10.87 3.31
CA LEU A 9 -2.45 11.14 3.72
C LEU A 9 -1.44 10.51 2.75
N LEU A 10 -1.68 9.25 2.37
CA LEU A 10 -0.81 8.53 1.43
C LEU A 10 -0.90 9.11 0.02
N GLU A 11 -2.09 9.45 -0.47
CA GLU A 11 -2.28 10.13 -1.76
C GLU A 11 -1.69 11.55 -1.75
N ALA A 12 -1.66 12.24 -0.61
CA ALA A 12 -1.01 13.55 -0.49
C ALA A 12 0.53 13.44 -0.42
N GLY A 13 1.06 12.43 0.27
CA GLY A 13 2.50 12.20 0.38
C GLY A 13 3.11 11.58 -0.87
N PHE A 14 2.35 10.76 -1.59
CA PHE A 14 2.78 10.07 -2.80
C PHE A 14 1.69 10.16 -3.88
N PRO A 15 1.55 11.33 -4.54
CA PRO A 15 0.46 11.59 -5.49
C PRO A 15 0.51 10.71 -6.74
N ASP A 16 1.69 10.23 -7.14
CA ASP A 16 1.88 9.33 -8.28
C ASP A 16 1.60 7.85 -7.95
N VAL A 17 1.24 7.56 -6.69
CA VAL A 17 1.05 6.19 -6.21
C VAL A 17 -0.42 5.92 -5.96
N LYS A 18 -0.92 4.85 -6.59
CA LYS A 18 -2.28 4.39 -6.37
C LYS A 18 -2.33 3.48 -5.14
N PHE A 19 -2.80 4.02 -4.01
CA PHE A 19 -3.08 3.23 -2.81
C PHE A 19 -4.50 2.69 -2.81
N VAL A 20 -4.62 1.41 -2.47
CA VAL A 20 -5.88 0.75 -2.16
C VAL A 20 -5.89 0.53 -0.65
N VAL A 21 -6.87 1.14 0.03
CA VAL A 21 -7.02 0.97 1.49
C VAL A 21 -8.32 0.25 1.77
N GLU A 22 -8.20 -0.93 2.38
CA GLU A 22 -9.30 -1.83 2.71
C GLU A 22 -9.44 -1.96 4.24
N HIS A 23 -10.57 -2.48 4.69
CA HIS A 23 -10.83 -2.82 6.08
C HIS A 23 -11.02 -4.33 6.19
N ASP A 24 -10.18 -5.01 6.96
CA ASP A 24 -10.39 -6.40 7.33
C ASP A 24 -10.66 -6.43 8.84
N ASP A 25 -11.89 -6.76 9.23
CA ASP A 25 -12.57 -6.87 10.55
C ASP A 25 -11.95 -6.20 11.81
N SER A 26 -10.63 -6.18 11.97
CA SER A 26 -9.87 -5.57 13.05
C SER A 26 -8.84 -4.51 12.65
N ARG A 27 -8.39 -4.43 11.38
CA ARG A 27 -7.28 -3.55 10.96
C ARG A 27 -7.42 -3.00 9.53
N PRO A 28 -7.02 -1.73 9.28
CA PRO A 28 -6.84 -1.22 7.93
C PRO A 28 -5.71 -1.95 7.19
N ILE A 29 -5.95 -2.27 5.92
CA ILE A 29 -5.00 -2.88 5.01
C ILE A 29 -4.69 -1.87 3.90
N VAL A 30 -3.42 -1.57 3.67
CA VAL A 30 -2.95 -0.66 2.61
C VAL A 30 -2.18 -1.48 1.58
N ARG A 31 -2.56 -1.37 0.31
CA ARG A 31 -1.95 -2.09 -0.82
C ARG A 31 -1.56 -1.12 -1.92
N TRP A 32 -0.36 -1.26 -2.47
CA TRP A 32 0.14 -0.43 -3.57
C TRP A 32 1.19 -1.19 -4.39
N THR A 33 1.39 -0.74 -5.63
CA THR A 33 2.24 -1.44 -6.60
C THR A 33 3.61 -0.81 -6.82
N ASN A 34 3.63 0.48 -7.14
CA ASN A 34 4.85 1.27 -7.35
C ASN A 34 4.90 2.42 -6.34
N GLY A 35 6.09 2.84 -5.95
CA GLY A 35 6.28 3.96 -5.02
C GLY A 35 6.99 3.57 -3.73
N PRO A 36 6.60 4.16 -2.57
CA PRO A 36 7.38 4.10 -1.35
C PRO A 36 7.61 2.69 -0.83
N GLY A 37 8.64 2.55 0.01
CA GLY A 37 8.84 1.38 0.84
C GLY A 37 7.75 1.27 1.92
N THR A 38 7.57 0.07 2.43
CA THR A 38 6.57 -0.22 3.47
C THR A 38 6.82 0.61 4.75
N ASP A 39 8.08 0.87 5.10
CA ASP A 39 8.44 1.69 6.26
C ASP A 39 8.06 3.16 6.10
N GLU A 40 8.15 3.74 4.90
CA GLU A 40 7.69 5.12 4.65
C GLU A 40 6.18 5.24 4.81
N VAL A 41 5.42 4.22 4.40
CA VAL A 41 3.97 4.15 4.60
C VAL A 41 3.62 4.04 6.08
N TYR A 42 4.39 3.28 6.86
CA TYR A 42 4.21 3.22 8.32
C TYR A 42 4.55 4.56 8.99
N ASP A 43 5.60 5.24 8.56
CA ASP A 43 6.00 6.54 9.10
C ASP A 43 4.91 7.59 8.83
N ALA A 44 4.39 7.63 7.59
CA ALA A 44 3.24 8.47 7.24
C ALA A 44 2.03 8.15 8.13
N ALA A 45 1.64 6.88 8.24
CA ALA A 45 0.50 6.50 9.10
C ALA A 45 0.71 6.88 10.58
N SER A 46 1.94 6.88 11.07
CA SER A 46 2.28 7.32 12.43
C SER A 46 1.97 8.81 12.65
N LEU A 47 2.07 9.66 11.62
CA LEU A 47 1.75 11.10 11.71
C LEU A 47 0.27 11.37 12.05
N ILE A 48 -0.62 10.44 11.70
CA ILE A 48 -2.05 10.52 12.03
C ILE A 48 -2.43 9.64 13.23
N GLY A 49 -1.44 9.13 13.97
CA GLY A 49 -1.60 8.38 15.21
C GLY A 49 -1.90 6.90 15.03
N ILE A 50 -1.56 6.31 13.87
CA ILE A 50 -1.75 4.87 13.61
C ILE A 50 -0.43 4.14 13.82
N ARG A 51 -0.45 3.13 14.68
CA ARG A 51 0.75 2.33 14.97
C ARG A 51 0.97 1.28 13.88
N LYS A 52 2.23 0.90 13.67
CA LYS A 52 2.63 -0.21 12.79
C LYS A 52 1.92 -1.53 13.11
N SER A 53 1.59 -1.78 14.38
CA SER A 53 0.82 -2.97 14.81
C SER A 53 -0.66 -2.94 14.40
N GLU A 54 -1.20 -1.76 14.13
CA GLU A 54 -2.61 -1.52 13.76
C GLU A 54 -2.80 -1.42 12.25
N LEU A 55 -1.73 -1.37 11.46
CA LEU A 55 -1.77 -1.21 10.01
C LEU A 55 -1.13 -2.42 9.34
N ILE A 56 -1.80 -2.96 8.32
CA ILE A 56 -1.23 -4.01 7.49
C ILE A 56 -0.86 -3.39 6.14
N CYS A 57 0.38 -3.52 5.71
CA CYS A 57 0.86 -2.96 4.46
C CYS A 57 1.35 -4.05 3.52
N PHE A 58 0.88 -4.03 2.28
CA PHE A 58 1.31 -4.93 1.20
C PHE A 58 1.76 -4.14 -0.02
N LYS A 59 3.07 -4.06 -0.21
CA LYS A 59 3.64 -3.61 -1.47
C LYS A 59 3.70 -4.80 -2.41
N THR A 60 2.92 -4.75 -3.48
CA THR A 60 2.97 -5.77 -4.54
C THR A 60 3.90 -5.26 -5.62
N GLU A 61 4.98 -5.97 -5.92
CA GLU A 61 5.77 -5.60 -7.08
C GLU A 61 4.93 -5.94 -8.32
N ILE A 62 4.73 -4.98 -9.25
CA ILE A 62 4.35 -5.38 -10.60
C ILE A 62 5.59 -6.07 -11.12
N ILE A 63 5.61 -7.40 -11.01
CA ILE A 63 6.48 -8.19 -11.85
C ILE A 63 5.98 -7.82 -13.25
N ALA A 64 6.74 -6.99 -13.96
CA ALA A 64 6.52 -6.83 -15.38
C ALA A 64 6.59 -8.26 -15.91
N GLU A 65 5.45 -8.80 -16.31
CA GLU A 65 5.37 -10.08 -16.99
C GLU A 65 6.08 -9.87 -18.33
N GLU A 66 7.41 -9.88 -18.28
CA GLU A 66 8.25 -9.94 -19.45
C GLU A 66 8.04 -11.34 -20.01
N ASN A 67 7.12 -11.41 -20.97
CA ASN A 67 6.96 -12.47 -21.97
C ASN A 67 8.07 -13.55 -21.89
N SER A 68 7.81 -14.63 -21.16
CA SER A 68 8.42 -15.92 -21.48
C SER A 68 7.31 -16.85 -21.95
N SER A 69 6.77 -16.50 -23.12
CA SER A 69 6.24 -17.48 -24.05
C SER A 69 7.40 -18.37 -24.48
N TRP A 70 7.64 -19.47 -23.75
CA TRP A 70 8.47 -20.56 -24.24
C TRP A 70 7.67 -21.86 -24.15
N ASN A 71 7.04 -22.12 -25.29
CA ASN A 71 6.78 -23.41 -25.92
C ASN A 71 5.89 -24.44 -25.20
N LYS A 72 4.77 -24.71 -25.87
CA LYS A 72 4.17 -26.04 -25.93
C LYS A 72 5.22 -27.06 -26.35
N GLU A 73 5.28 -28.17 -25.62
CA GLU A 73 5.61 -29.49 -26.16
C GLU A 73 4.55 -30.49 -25.69
#